data_AF-A0A7W1PU71-F1
#
_entry.id   AF-A0A7W1PU71-F1
#
_cell.length_a   1.000
_cell.length_b   1.000
_cell.length_c   1.000
_cell.angle_alpha   90.00
_cell.angle_beta   90.00
_cell.angle_gamma   90.00
#
_symmetry.space_group_name_H-M   'P 1'
#
loop_
_entity.id
_entity.type
_entity.pdbx_description
1 polymer ?
#
loop_
_entity_poly.entity_id
_entity_poly.type
_entity_poly.pdbx_seq_one_letter_code
_entity_poly.pdbx_strand_id
1 'polypeptide(L)'
;MYDILKKFEEKYALLKKKGMQIEGLSLIDPKRKKHVISISKPFLFDNRKLPKRYEGLDIKSRIQGDLPIEFTINRDEIDWHKKEFIWAPERFEHYVDRCSEEICKKFDEPKMTREEMLDALCFGNFEEHKAKCEVMVKEGKIPAFIQNKEVKKKLEYA
;
A
#
# COMPACT_ATOMS: atom_id res chain seq x y z
N MET A 1 9.73 0.86 26.30
CA MET A 1 9.05 1.52 25.15
C MET A 1 10.01 2.36 24.31
N TYR A 2 10.77 3.31 24.89
CA TYR A 2 11.80 4.06 24.15
C TYR A 2 12.91 3.18 23.57
N ASP A 3 13.29 2.11 24.27
CA ASP A 3 14.31 1.16 23.83
C ASP A 3 13.91 0.40 22.54
N ILE A 4 12.61 0.10 22.39
CA ILE A 4 12.05 -0.59 21.22
C ILE A 4 12.14 0.31 19.98
N LEU A 5 11.81 1.60 20.13
CA LEU A 5 11.89 2.55 19.02
C LEU A 5 13.35 2.75 18.58
N LYS A 6 14.28 2.81 19.54
CA LYS A 6 15.71 2.95 19.26
C LYS A 6 16.26 1.71 18.52
N LYS A 7 15.95 0.51 19.01
CA LYS A 7 16.26 -0.77 18.32
C LYS A 7 15.65 -0.84 16.93
N PHE A 8 14.41 -0.37 16.77
CA PHE A 8 13.75 -0.30 15.47
C PHE A 8 14.48 0.67 14.53
N GLU A 9 14.85 1.85 15.00
CA GLU A 9 15.61 2.82 14.20
C GLU A 9 16.98 2.29 13.80
N GLU A 10 17.72 1.64 14.72
CA GLU A 10 19.01 1.03 14.42
C GLU A 10 18.88 -0.10 13.39
N LYS A 11 17.90 -0.99 13.56
CA LYS A 11 17.67 -2.12 12.66
C LYS A 11 17.23 -1.68 11.26
N TYR A 12 16.43 -0.63 11.15
CA TYR A 12 15.90 -0.12 9.88
C TYR A 12 16.58 1.17 9.41
N ALA A 13 17.76 1.51 9.95
CA ALA A 13 18.52 2.69 9.54
C ALA A 13 18.84 2.70 8.03
N LEU A 14 19.05 1.53 7.43
CA LEU A 14 19.24 1.37 5.99
C LEU A 14 17.99 1.76 5.19
N LEU A 15 16.80 1.46 5.71
CA LEU A 15 15.53 1.86 5.10
C LEU A 15 15.31 3.37 5.22
N LYS A 16 15.83 3.99 6.28
CA LYS A 16 15.84 5.46 6.44
C LYS A 16 16.59 6.15 5.29
N LYS A 17 17.72 5.59 4.87
CA LYS A 17 18.47 6.05 3.69
C LYS A 17 17.68 5.89 2.38
N LYS A 18 16.75 4.92 2.30
CA LYS A 18 15.86 4.73 1.14
C LYS A 18 14.60 5.64 1.17
N GLY A 19 14.52 6.58 2.12
CA GLY A 19 13.43 7.56 2.21
C GLY A 19 12.36 7.24 3.24
N MET A 20 12.51 6.19 4.05
CA MET A 20 11.63 5.95 5.18
C MET A 20 11.92 6.94 6.32
N GLN A 21 10.90 7.49 6.96
CA GLN A 21 11.01 8.32 8.15
C GLN A 21 10.23 7.67 9.28
N ILE A 22 10.82 7.60 10.46
CA ILE A 22 10.15 7.05 11.65
C ILE A 22 9.56 8.25 12.38
N GLU A 23 8.24 8.37 12.42
CA GLU A 23 7.57 9.47 13.14
C GLU A 23 7.56 9.24 14.66
N GLY A 24 7.53 7.97 15.09
CA GLY A 24 7.59 7.60 16.50
C GLY A 24 6.43 6.71 16.94
N LEU A 25 6.14 6.70 18.23
CA LEU A 25 4.98 5.99 18.78
C LEU A 25 3.72 6.84 18.58
N SER A 26 2.70 6.25 17.96
CA SER A 26 1.38 6.85 17.79
C SER A 26 0.32 6.02 18.50
N LEU A 27 -0.72 6.68 18.98
CA LEU A 27 -1.88 6.04 19.60
C LEU A 27 -2.98 5.93 18.54
N ILE A 28 -3.32 4.72 18.09
CA ILE A 28 -4.45 4.53 17.16
C ILE A 28 -5.77 4.51 17.91
N ASP A 29 -5.78 3.90 19.09
CA ASP A 29 -7.00 3.55 19.79
C ASP A 29 -6.92 4.08 21.23
N PRO A 30 -7.45 5.29 21.51
CA PRO A 30 -7.35 5.90 22.83
C PRO A 30 -8.11 5.11 23.89
N LYS A 31 -9.19 4.42 23.51
CA LYS A 31 -9.98 3.57 24.41
C LYS A 31 -9.23 2.30 24.83
N ARG A 32 -8.50 1.67 23.89
CA ARG A 32 -7.73 0.44 24.15
C ARG A 32 -6.26 0.69 24.48
N LYS A 33 -5.83 1.96 24.56
CA LYS A 33 -4.43 2.40 24.74
C LYS A 33 -3.46 1.67 23.80
N LYS A 34 -3.90 1.42 22.57
CA LYS A 34 -3.12 0.64 21.61
C LYS A 34 -2.08 1.54 20.96
N HIS A 35 -0.82 1.30 21.31
CA HIS A 35 0.34 1.99 20.75
C HIS A 35 0.79 1.29 19.47
N VAL A 36 1.17 2.08 18.48
CA VAL A 36 1.76 1.62 17.22
C VAL A 36 3.01 2.43 16.91
N ILE A 37 3.87 1.88 16.07
CA ILE A 37 5.00 2.63 15.51
C ILE A 37 4.52 3.27 14.22
N SER A 38 4.43 4.60 14.17
CA SER A 38 4.11 5.35 12.96
C SER A 38 5.39 5.60 12.16
N ILE A 39 5.35 5.24 10.89
CA ILE A 39 6.41 5.54 9.92
C ILE A 39 5.80 6.22 8.70
N SER A 40 6.55 7.15 8.12
CA SER A 40 6.27 7.75 6.83
C SER A 40 7.23 7.15 5.79
N LYS A 41 6.75 6.87 4.58
CA LYS A 41 7.57 6.32 3.49
C LYS A 41 7.09 6.82 2.15
N PRO A 42 7.95 6.89 1.11
CA PRO A 42 7.48 7.17 -0.24
C PRO A 42 6.52 6.08 -0.72
N PHE A 43 5.70 6.41 -1.72
CA PHE A 43 4.79 5.44 -2.36
C PHE A 43 5.58 4.22 -2.87
N LEU A 44 6.65 4.49 -3.60
CA LEU A 44 7.54 3.49 -4.16
C LEU A 44 8.59 3.09 -3.12
N PHE A 45 8.22 2.11 -2.29
CA PHE A 45 9.01 1.57 -1.19
C PHE A 45 8.77 0.07 -1.03
N ASP A 46 9.82 -0.67 -0.70
CA ASP A 46 9.74 -2.10 -0.49
C ASP A 46 9.06 -2.46 0.84
N ASN A 47 7.77 -2.80 0.78
CA ASN A 47 7.03 -3.20 1.96
C ASN A 47 7.42 -4.59 2.48
N ARG A 48 8.08 -5.44 1.68
CA ARG A 48 8.54 -6.77 2.13
C ARG A 48 9.64 -6.66 3.18
N LYS A 49 10.43 -5.58 3.11
CA LYS A 49 11.51 -5.29 4.07
C LYS A 49 11.00 -4.73 5.41
N LEU A 50 9.71 -4.45 5.52
CA LEU A 50 9.09 -3.88 6.71
C LEU A 50 8.14 -4.88 7.37
N PRO A 51 8.32 -5.23 8.66
CA PRO A 51 7.40 -6.13 9.32
C PRO A 51 6.06 -5.44 9.61
N LYS A 52 4.97 -6.22 9.66
CA LYS A 52 3.64 -5.73 10.08
C LYS A 52 3.58 -5.47 11.60
N ARG A 53 4.41 -6.18 12.39
CA ARG A 53 4.53 -6.07 13.85
C ARG A 53 5.99 -6.13 14.29
N TYR A 54 6.34 -5.34 15.31
CA TYR A 54 7.68 -5.33 15.89
C TYR A 54 7.59 -5.26 17.42
N GLU A 55 8.19 -6.25 18.11
CA GLU A 55 8.20 -6.36 19.57
C GLU A 55 6.83 -6.11 20.23
N GLY A 56 5.76 -6.66 19.64
CA GLY A 56 4.39 -6.55 20.15
C GLY A 56 3.63 -5.27 19.76
N LEU A 57 4.28 -4.33 19.05
CA LEU A 57 3.65 -3.13 18.51
C LEU A 57 3.30 -3.33 17.02
N ASP A 58 2.12 -2.89 16.60
CA ASP A 58 1.77 -2.83 15.19
C ASP A 58 2.51 -1.65 14.52
N ILE A 59 2.89 -1.81 13.25
CA ILE A 59 3.53 -0.73 12.49
C ILE A 59 2.51 -0.13 11.54
N LYS A 60 2.33 1.19 11.63
CA LYS A 60 1.46 1.96 10.76
C LYS A 60 2.33 2.73 9.79
N SER A 61 2.26 2.35 8.52
CA SER A 61 2.94 3.08 7.45
C SER A 61 1.99 4.12 6.83
N ARG A 62 2.51 5.34 6.72
CA ARG A 62 1.89 6.46 6.00
C ARG A 62 2.70 6.69 4.73
N ILE A 63 2.01 6.89 3.62
CA ILE A 63 2.66 7.26 2.37
C ILE A 63 2.82 8.79 2.35
N GLN A 64 4.05 9.26 2.16
CA GLN A 64 4.40 10.66 1.97
C GLN A 64 4.77 10.92 0.51
N GLY A 65 4.31 12.04 -0.03
CA GLY A 65 4.55 12.48 -1.41
C GLY A 65 3.33 12.31 -2.30
N ASP A 66 3.52 12.62 -3.58
CA ASP A 66 2.51 12.50 -4.61
C ASP A 66 2.20 11.03 -4.89
N LEU A 67 0.91 10.70 -4.87
CA LEU A 67 0.44 9.41 -5.35
C LEU A 67 0.40 9.45 -6.89
N PRO A 68 0.69 8.33 -7.56
CA PRO A 68 0.51 8.23 -9.00
C PRO A 68 -0.92 8.58 -9.41
N ILE A 69 -1.11 8.97 -10.67
CA ILE A 69 -2.43 9.37 -11.19
C ILE A 69 -3.44 8.22 -11.06
N GLU A 70 -2.97 6.97 -11.13
CA GLU A 70 -3.77 5.75 -10.93
C GLU A 70 -4.32 5.63 -9.50
N PHE A 71 -3.71 6.27 -8.51
CA PHE A 71 -4.13 6.26 -7.10
C PHE A 71 -4.70 7.61 -6.66
N THR A 72 -4.75 8.58 -7.57
CA THR A 72 -5.37 9.87 -7.32
C THR A 72 -6.87 9.72 -7.48
N ILE A 73 -7.61 9.84 -6.38
CA ILE A 73 -9.07 9.87 -6.39
C ILE A 73 -9.55 11.28 -6.10
N ASN A 74 -10.72 11.61 -6.64
CA ASN A 74 -11.32 12.91 -6.38
C ASN A 74 -12.02 12.90 -5.02
N ARG A 75 -11.36 13.43 -3.99
CA ARG A 75 -11.91 13.48 -2.62
C ARG A 75 -13.03 14.50 -2.45
N ASP A 76 -13.27 15.35 -3.46
CA ASP A 76 -14.37 16.31 -3.49
C ASP A 76 -15.74 15.65 -3.77
N GLU A 77 -15.79 14.43 -4.33
CA GLU A 77 -17.06 13.74 -4.55
C GLU A 77 -17.68 13.22 -3.25
N ILE A 78 -18.91 13.62 -2.96
CA ILE A 78 -19.75 13.00 -1.93
C ILE A 78 -19.89 11.51 -2.28
N ASP A 79 -19.45 10.64 -1.36
CA ASP A 79 -19.35 9.18 -1.51
C ASP A 79 -18.15 8.61 -2.32
N TRP A 80 -17.07 9.38 -2.54
CA TRP A 80 -15.83 8.84 -3.15
C TRP A 80 -15.34 7.54 -2.49
N HIS A 81 -15.42 7.47 -1.16
CA HIS A 81 -14.98 6.33 -0.34
C HIS A 81 -15.89 5.08 -0.49
N LYS A 82 -17.09 5.26 -1.06
CA LYS A 82 -18.03 4.17 -1.37
C LYS A 82 -18.06 3.82 -2.85
N LYS A 83 -17.50 4.64 -3.74
CA LYS A 83 -17.46 4.38 -5.19
C LYS A 83 -16.09 3.87 -5.64
N GLU A 84 -15.02 4.40 -5.06
CA GLU A 84 -13.65 4.10 -5.49
C GLU A 84 -12.78 3.62 -4.33
N PHE A 85 -12.21 2.43 -4.51
CA PHE A 85 -11.20 1.91 -3.60
C PHE A 85 -9.81 2.27 -4.14
N ILE A 86 -9.14 3.21 -3.47
CA ILE A 86 -7.79 3.71 -3.82
C ILE A 86 -6.79 2.55 -3.91
N TRP A 87 -6.88 1.61 -2.98
CA TRP A 87 -5.95 0.49 -2.86
C TRP A 87 -6.43 -0.76 -3.60
N ALA A 88 -7.20 -0.60 -4.67
CA ALA A 88 -7.67 -1.72 -5.48
C ALA A 88 -6.49 -2.48 -6.11
N PRO A 89 -6.49 -3.83 -6.11
CA PRO A 89 -5.41 -4.63 -6.68
C PRO A 89 -5.16 -4.28 -8.15
N GLU A 90 -6.21 -3.99 -8.92
CA GLU A 90 -6.12 -3.59 -10.33
C GLU A 90 -5.32 -2.29 -10.54
N ARG A 91 -5.41 -1.32 -9.61
CA ARG A 91 -4.61 -0.07 -9.70
C ARG A 91 -3.12 -0.35 -9.52
N PHE A 92 -2.77 -1.30 -8.65
CA PHE A 92 -1.38 -1.75 -8.51
C PHE A 92 -0.89 -2.45 -9.78
N GLU A 93 -1.71 -3.29 -10.39
CA GLU A 93 -1.37 -3.96 -11.66
C GLU A 93 -1.11 -2.96 -12.79
N HIS A 94 -1.99 -1.97 -12.96
CA HIS A 94 -1.81 -0.92 -13.96
C HIS A 94 -0.56 -0.06 -13.72
N TYR A 95 -0.30 0.28 -12.46
CA TYR A 95 0.88 1.06 -12.11
C TYR A 95 2.18 0.27 -12.33
N VAL A 96 2.22 -1.02 -11.96
CA VAL A 96 3.39 -1.87 -12.21
C VAL A 96 3.61 -2.06 -13.71
N ASP A 97 2.56 -2.25 -14.49
CA ASP A 97 2.67 -2.40 -15.95
C ASP A 97 3.28 -1.14 -16.59
N ARG A 98 2.78 0.04 -16.20
CA ARG A 98 3.23 1.34 -16.71
C ARG A 98 4.62 1.77 -16.21
N CYS A 99 4.92 1.55 -14.93
CA CYS A 99 6.13 2.05 -14.25
C CYS A 99 7.11 0.95 -13.85
N SER A 100 7.02 -0.25 -14.45
CA SER A 100 7.90 -1.40 -14.16
C SER A 100 9.39 -1.05 -14.20
N GLU A 101 9.82 -0.25 -15.19
CA GLU A 101 11.21 0.20 -15.32
C GLU A 101 11.66 1.13 -14.18
N GLU A 102 10.79 2.05 -13.75
CA GLU A 102 11.08 2.96 -12.63
C GLU A 102 11.13 2.20 -11.30
N ILE A 103 10.24 1.23 -11.14
CA ILE A 103 10.23 0.31 -10.01
C ILE A 103 11.58 -0.43 -9.97
N CYS A 104 11.97 -1.14 -11.03
CA CYS A 104 13.27 -1.82 -11.11
C CYS A 104 14.45 -0.91 -10.68
N LYS A 105 14.50 0.32 -11.22
CA LYS A 105 15.56 1.28 -10.92
C LYS A 105 15.59 1.69 -9.44
N LYS A 106 14.44 1.95 -8.84
CA LYS A 106 14.34 2.37 -7.43
C LYS A 106 14.60 1.24 -6.44
N PHE A 107 14.21 0.02 -6.81
CA PHE A 107 14.46 -1.17 -5.99
C PHE A 107 15.93 -1.61 -6.06
N ASP A 108 16.69 -1.10 -7.03
CA ASP A 108 18.08 -1.50 -7.34
C ASP A 108 18.17 -2.97 -7.77
N GLU A 109 17.06 -3.50 -8.31
CA GLU A 109 16.89 -4.92 -8.67
C GLU A 109 16.43 -5.02 -10.14
N PRO A 110 17.36 -5.16 -11.09
CA PRO A 110 17.07 -5.08 -12.53
C PRO A 110 16.34 -6.31 -13.11
N LYS A 111 16.13 -7.36 -12.31
CA LYS A 111 15.42 -8.59 -12.71
C LYS A 111 14.27 -8.92 -11.74
N MET A 112 13.53 -7.92 -11.29
CA MET A 112 12.31 -8.18 -10.52
C MET A 112 11.19 -8.65 -11.46
N THR A 113 10.47 -9.69 -11.06
CA THR A 113 9.25 -10.10 -11.78
C THR A 113 8.08 -9.18 -11.45
N ARG A 114 7.07 -9.12 -12.33
CA ARG A 114 5.84 -8.34 -12.11
C ARG A 114 5.19 -8.65 -10.76
N GLU A 115 5.14 -9.93 -10.40
CA GLU A 115 4.58 -10.42 -9.15
C GLU A 115 5.36 -9.87 -7.95
N GLU A 116 6.68 -9.91 -8.00
CA GLU A 116 7.52 -9.35 -6.95
C GLU A 116 7.38 -7.84 -6.81
N MET A 117 7.26 -7.10 -7.92
CA MET A 117 6.98 -5.67 -7.86
C MET A 117 5.63 -5.41 -7.19
N LEU A 118 4.62 -6.20 -7.53
CA LEU A 118 3.30 -6.13 -6.92
C LEU A 118 3.35 -6.45 -5.44
N ASP A 119 4.06 -7.50 -5.02
CA ASP A 119 4.23 -7.83 -3.59
C ASP A 119 4.96 -6.73 -2.83
N ALA A 120 6.02 -6.17 -3.42
CA ALA A 120 6.77 -5.09 -2.83
C ALA A 120 5.91 -3.82 -2.64
N LEU A 121 5.09 -3.46 -3.62
CA LEU A 121 4.20 -2.30 -3.55
C LEU A 121 2.96 -2.56 -2.69
N CYS A 122 2.38 -3.76 -2.77
CA CYS A 122 1.12 -4.13 -2.15
C CYS A 122 1.33 -4.75 -0.76
N PHE A 123 1.76 -3.93 0.19
CA PHE A 123 1.83 -4.30 1.61
C PHE A 123 2.60 -5.60 1.94
N GLY A 124 3.49 -6.03 1.03
CA GLY A 124 4.32 -7.24 1.16
C GLY A 124 3.68 -8.52 0.63
N ASN A 125 2.38 -8.54 0.29
CA ASN A 125 1.72 -9.70 -0.30
C ASN A 125 0.47 -9.30 -1.10
N PHE A 126 0.58 -9.37 -2.43
CA PHE A 126 -0.48 -8.97 -3.36
C PHE A 126 -1.64 -9.96 -3.38
N GLU A 127 -1.39 -11.26 -3.38
CA GLU A 127 -2.44 -12.29 -3.38
C GLU A 127 -3.32 -12.20 -2.12
N GLU A 128 -2.69 -12.04 -0.95
CA GLU A 128 -3.40 -11.90 0.32
C GLU A 128 -4.24 -10.61 0.34
N HIS A 129 -3.75 -9.54 -0.29
CA HIS A 129 -4.50 -8.29 -0.42
C HIS A 129 -5.68 -8.41 -1.39
N LYS A 130 -5.49 -9.10 -2.52
CA LYS A 130 -6.56 -9.39 -3.49
C LYS A 130 -7.68 -10.20 -2.84
N ALA A 131 -7.33 -11.28 -2.13
CA ALA A 131 -8.28 -12.10 -1.39
C ALA A 131 -9.03 -11.29 -0.32
N LYS A 132 -8.33 -10.42 0.42
CA LYS A 132 -8.97 -9.52 1.40
C LYS A 132 -9.91 -8.53 0.74
N CYS A 133 -9.54 -7.96 -0.40
CA CYS A 133 -10.42 -7.07 -1.15
C CYS A 133 -11.69 -7.82 -1.58
N GLU A 134 -11.58 -9.04 -2.13
CA GLU A 134 -12.76 -9.84 -2.48
C GLU A 134 -13.68 -10.12 -1.28
N VAL A 135 -13.11 -10.44 -0.12
CA VAL A 135 -13.89 -10.63 1.12
C VAL A 135 -14.56 -9.31 1.53
N MET A 136 -13.84 -8.19 1.52
CA MET A 136 -14.40 -6.89 1.89
C MET A 136 -15.50 -6.41 0.93
N VAL A 137 -15.38 -6.76 -0.36
CA VAL A 137 -16.43 -6.53 -1.36
C VAL A 137 -17.66 -7.37 -1.04
N LYS A 138 -17.48 -8.66 -0.73
CA LYS A 138 -18.57 -9.56 -0.32
C LYS A 138 -19.24 -9.11 0.99
N GLU A 139 -18.46 -8.57 1.92
CA GLU A 139 -18.97 -7.99 3.17
C GLU A 139 -19.60 -6.59 2.99
N GLY A 140 -19.52 -5.99 1.80
CA GLY A 140 -20.04 -4.65 1.51
C GLY A 140 -19.28 -3.51 2.20
N LYS A 141 -18.07 -3.77 2.72
CA LYS A 141 -17.22 -2.78 3.39
C LYS A 141 -16.48 -1.87 2.40
N ILE A 142 -16.20 -2.38 1.21
CA ILE A 142 -15.64 -1.62 0.10
C ILE A 142 -16.51 -1.87 -1.14
N PRO A 143 -16.66 -0.87 -2.04
CA PRO A 143 -17.30 -1.12 -3.32
C PRO A 143 -16.59 -2.24 -4.06
N ALA A 144 -17.36 -3.10 -4.74
CA ALA A 144 -16.82 -3.93 -5.80
C ALA A 144 -16.07 -3.00 -6.76
N PHE A 145 -14.84 -3.36 -7.14
CA PHE A 145 -14.17 -2.63 -8.20
C PHE A 145 -15.07 -2.73 -9.44
N ILE A 146 -15.72 -1.63 -9.77
CA ILE A 146 -16.46 -1.50 -11.02
C ILE A 146 -15.38 -1.32 -12.07
N GLN A 147 -14.76 -2.43 -12.47
CA GLN A 147 -14.15 -2.49 -13.78
C GLN A 147 -15.33 -2.22 -14.70
N ASN A 148 -15.39 -1.01 -15.26
CA ASN A 148 -16.49 -0.61 -16.11
C ASN A 148 -16.60 -1.67 -17.21
N LYS A 149 -17.52 -2.62 -17.03
CA LYS A 149 -17.87 -3.69 -17.97
C LYS A 149 -18.52 -3.11 -19.23
N GLU A 150 -18.46 -1.79 -19.42
CA GLU A 150 -18.89 -1.10 -20.63
C GLU A 150 -17.91 -1.27 -21.79
N VAL A 151 -16.64 -1.65 -21.55
CA VAL A 151 -15.69 -1.89 -22.66
C VAL A 151 -15.85 -3.29 -23.28
N LYS A 152 -16.30 -4.30 -22.51
CA LYS A 152 -16.52 -5.66 -23.07
C LYS A 152 -17.84 -5.81 -23.83
N LYS A 153 -18.84 -4.94 -23.61
CA LYS A 153 -20.11 -5.01 -24.34
C LYS A 153 -20.10 -4.37 -25.74
N LYS A 154 -19.08 -3.58 -26.08
CA LYS A 154 -18.95 -2.95 -27.41
C LYS A 154 -18.24 -3.81 -28.47
N LEU A 155 -17.70 -4.97 -28.10
CA LEU A 155 -16.98 -5.85 -29.04
C LEU A 155 -17.73 -7.15 -29.41
N GLU A 156 -18.94 -7.37 -28.88
CA GLU A 156 -19.83 -8.48 -29.30
C GLU A 156 -20.97 -8.01 -30.24
N TYR A 157 -20.98 -6.74 -30.64
CA TYR A 157 -21.96 -6.18 -31.59
C TYR A 157 -21.30 -5.26 -32.63
N ALA A 158 -20.09 -5.61 -33.09
CA ALA A 158 -19.47 -4.99 -34.26
C ALA A 158 -19.26 -6.05 -35.35
#